data_AF-A0A844X1Z2-F1
#
_entry.id   AF-A0A844X1Z2-F1
#
_cell.length_a   1.000
_cell.length_b   1.000
_cell.length_c   1.000
_cell.angle_alpha   90.00
_cell.angle_beta   90.00
_cell.angle_gamma   90.00
#
_symmetry.space_group_name_H-M   'P 1'
#
loop_
_entity.id
_entity.type
_entity.pdbx_description
1 polymer ?
#
loop_
_entity_poly.entity_id
_entity_poly.type
_entity_poly.pdbx_seq_one_letter_code
_entity_poly.pdbx_strand_id
1 'polypeptide(L)'
;MKYKIDITDSYQYCIDFDGLSGINSYSSLPEIEKRTSTCQMYLENVSVNMYDKIWRAQILSINPESIINIDDDLITLAQKALLTIENICCYDLRIIHKKQDYYHSSGLKFNVKDRYIDFGGYDTEHLDSNIYGSAIFRGKVFLELEEDKILPLMIGCDDQVGGYDGIKKINYNKELEVKMKNKPLDISIFNNIESPIWDFDFYMKYFSTQDGYREAIKNYK
;
A
#
# COMPACT_ATOMS: atom_id res chain seq x y z
N MET A 1 -15.38 -12.26 -7.92
CA MET A 1 -14.87 -13.19 -6.88
C MET A 1 -13.83 -12.45 -6.05
N LYS A 2 -13.73 -12.72 -4.75
CA LYS A 2 -12.76 -12.03 -3.88
C LYS A 2 -11.62 -12.96 -3.51
N TYR A 3 -10.41 -12.41 -3.48
CA TYR A 3 -9.20 -13.11 -3.05
C TYR A 3 -8.60 -12.39 -1.86
N LYS A 4 -8.00 -13.15 -0.96
CA LYS A 4 -7.21 -12.64 0.16
C LYS A 4 -5.85 -13.33 0.09
N ILE A 5 -4.83 -12.59 -0.31
CA ILE A 5 -3.47 -13.11 -0.42
C ILE A 5 -2.65 -12.67 0.79
N ASP A 6 -1.90 -13.61 1.36
CA ASP A 6 -0.91 -13.35 2.40
C ASP A 6 0.37 -12.85 1.74
N ILE A 7 0.78 -11.62 2.09
CA ILE A 7 1.96 -10.94 1.56
C ILE A 7 2.95 -10.58 2.67
N THR A 8 2.82 -11.21 3.85
CA THR A 8 3.57 -10.88 5.07
C THR A 8 5.09 -10.88 4.87
N ASP A 9 5.62 -11.80 4.06
CA ASP A 9 7.04 -11.96 3.81
C ASP A 9 7.49 -11.39 2.45
N SER A 10 6.64 -10.62 1.76
CA SER A 10 6.91 -10.18 0.39
C SER A 10 6.25 -8.86 -0.01
N TYR A 11 5.65 -8.13 0.93
CA TYR A 11 4.91 -6.90 0.66
C TYR A 11 5.74 -5.82 -0.05
N GLN A 12 7.06 -5.76 0.16
CA GLN A 12 7.93 -4.79 -0.53
C GLN A 12 8.01 -5.01 -2.03
N TYR A 13 7.86 -6.26 -2.48
CA TYR A 13 7.90 -6.60 -3.89
C TYR A 13 6.51 -6.84 -4.47
N CYS A 14 5.49 -7.01 -3.63
CA CYS A 14 4.13 -7.26 -4.10
C CYS A 14 3.43 -6.00 -4.57
N ILE A 15 3.53 -4.90 -3.81
CA ILE A 15 2.76 -3.67 -4.05
C ILE A 15 3.69 -2.52 -4.42
N ASP A 16 3.42 -1.86 -5.54
CA ASP A 16 4.11 -0.65 -5.99
C ASP A 16 3.37 0.60 -5.50
N PHE A 17 3.68 1.05 -4.29
CA PHE A 17 3.17 2.30 -3.75
C PHE A 17 3.77 3.54 -4.42
N ASP A 18 4.99 3.43 -4.95
CA ASP A 18 5.73 4.54 -5.55
C ASP A 18 5.24 4.88 -6.97
N GLY A 19 4.43 4.00 -7.57
CA GLY A 19 3.91 4.19 -8.92
C GLY A 19 5.00 4.08 -9.98
N LEU A 20 5.97 3.17 -9.78
CA LEU A 20 7.05 2.89 -10.73
C LEU A 20 6.55 2.41 -12.09
N SER A 21 5.32 1.87 -12.15
CA SER A 21 4.64 1.57 -13.41
C SER A 21 4.21 2.81 -14.21
N GLY A 22 4.32 4.01 -13.63
CA GLY A 22 3.82 5.27 -14.18
C GLY A 22 2.34 5.54 -13.88
N ILE A 23 1.61 4.56 -13.34
CA ILE A 23 0.26 4.77 -12.81
C ILE A 23 0.37 5.26 -11.37
N ASN A 24 -0.35 6.35 -11.08
CA ASN A 24 -0.41 6.91 -9.74
C ASN A 24 -1.18 5.97 -8.80
N SER A 25 -0.55 5.54 -7.73
CA SER A 25 -1.17 4.76 -6.66
C SER A 25 -1.98 5.67 -5.73
N TYR A 26 -3.23 5.29 -5.43
CA TYR A 26 -4.10 6.01 -4.50
C TYR A 26 -4.40 5.17 -3.26
N SER A 27 -4.52 5.83 -2.11
CA SER A 27 -4.85 5.21 -0.83
C SER A 27 -5.89 6.03 -0.06
N SER A 28 -6.70 5.36 0.76
CA SER A 28 -7.49 6.03 1.79
C SER A 28 -6.63 6.33 3.01
N LEU A 29 -7.08 7.25 3.85
CA LEU A 29 -6.61 7.31 5.23
C LEU A 29 -6.75 5.93 5.89
N PRO A 30 -5.78 5.50 6.72
CA PRO A 30 -5.88 4.21 7.40
C PRO A 30 -6.94 4.24 8.50
N GLU A 31 -7.73 3.18 8.53
CA GLU A 31 -8.66 2.90 9.62
C GLU A 31 -7.98 1.98 10.64
N ILE A 32 -7.92 2.42 11.90
CA ILE A 32 -7.27 1.69 12.98
C ILE A 32 -8.32 1.09 13.92
N GLU A 33 -8.47 -0.23 13.87
CA GLU A 33 -9.31 -0.96 14.82
C GLU A 33 -8.52 -1.27 16.10
N LYS A 34 -8.77 -0.47 17.16
CA LYS A 34 -8.03 -0.56 18.43
C LYS A 34 -8.16 -1.91 19.15
N ARG A 35 -9.26 -2.65 18.96
CA ARG A 35 -9.52 -3.91 19.67
C ARG A 35 -8.65 -5.04 19.13
N THR A 36 -8.47 -5.08 17.82
CA THR A 36 -7.69 -6.11 17.11
C THR A 36 -6.28 -5.64 16.79
N SER A 37 -6.00 -4.35 17.02
CA SER A 37 -4.79 -3.67 16.57
C SER A 37 -4.57 -3.89 15.07
N THR A 38 -5.61 -3.64 14.29
CA THR A 38 -5.59 -3.83 12.83
C THR A 38 -5.58 -2.47 12.14
N CYS A 39 -4.71 -2.30 11.15
CA CYS A 39 -4.72 -1.18 10.23
C CYS A 39 -5.31 -1.63 8.89
N GLN A 40 -6.28 -0.89 8.37
CA GLN A 40 -6.92 -1.16 7.08
C GLN A 40 -6.87 0.06 6.18
N MET A 41 -6.56 -0.16 4.90
CA MET A 41 -6.58 0.90 3.89
C MET A 41 -7.16 0.39 2.58
N TYR A 42 -8.03 1.20 1.99
CA TYR A 42 -8.45 0.99 0.62
C TYR A 42 -7.37 1.54 -0.31
N LEU A 43 -6.95 0.71 -1.26
CA LEU A 43 -6.03 1.10 -2.31
C LEU A 43 -6.80 1.14 -3.63
N GLU A 44 -6.49 2.12 -4.47
CA GLU A 44 -7.08 2.28 -5.79
C GLU A 44 -6.00 2.56 -6.82
N ASN A 45 -6.11 1.90 -7.98
CA ASN A 45 -5.11 1.96 -9.06
C ASN A 45 -3.68 1.67 -8.60
N VAL A 46 -3.51 0.68 -7.73
CA VAL A 46 -2.19 0.25 -7.28
C VAL A 46 -1.66 -0.87 -8.16
N SER A 47 -0.40 -0.79 -8.57
CA SER A 47 0.23 -1.86 -9.33
C SER A 47 0.65 -3.00 -8.38
N VAL A 48 0.29 -4.22 -8.74
CA VAL A 48 0.55 -5.43 -7.97
C VAL A 48 1.32 -6.40 -8.84
N ASN A 49 2.53 -6.75 -8.40
CA ASN A 49 3.38 -7.73 -9.05
C ASN A 49 2.76 -9.12 -8.87
N MET A 50 2.62 -9.84 -9.99
CA MET A 50 2.06 -11.18 -10.07
C MET A 50 2.97 -12.14 -10.87
N TYR A 51 4.19 -11.70 -11.20
CA TYR A 51 5.20 -12.53 -11.87
C TYR A 51 5.73 -13.64 -10.96
N ASP A 52 5.80 -13.38 -9.64
CA ASP A 52 6.15 -14.42 -8.69
C ASP A 52 4.95 -15.34 -8.42
N LYS A 53 5.22 -16.65 -8.50
CA LYS A 53 4.26 -17.70 -8.22
C LYS A 53 3.69 -17.60 -6.80
N ILE A 54 4.41 -17.03 -5.83
CA ILE A 54 3.93 -16.98 -4.43
C ILE A 54 2.61 -16.20 -4.28
N TRP A 55 2.38 -15.14 -5.06
CA TRP A 55 1.14 -14.35 -4.99
C TRP A 55 0.07 -14.93 -5.92
N ARG A 56 0.46 -15.19 -7.16
CA ARG A 56 -0.44 -15.68 -8.19
C ARG A 56 -1.00 -17.07 -7.87
N ALA A 57 -0.20 -17.98 -7.29
CA ALA A 57 -0.67 -19.32 -6.92
C ALA A 57 -1.78 -19.29 -5.86
N GLN A 58 -1.78 -18.31 -4.94
CA GLN A 58 -2.84 -18.16 -3.94
C GLN A 58 -4.18 -17.89 -4.61
N ILE A 59 -4.21 -17.02 -5.64
CA ILE A 59 -5.42 -16.71 -6.42
C ILE A 59 -5.80 -17.90 -7.31
N LEU A 60 -4.86 -18.48 -8.05
CA LEU A 60 -5.13 -19.59 -8.98
C LEU A 60 -5.57 -20.88 -8.27
N SER A 61 -5.19 -21.07 -7.00
CA SER A 61 -5.68 -22.19 -6.19
C SER A 61 -7.19 -22.08 -5.90
N ILE A 62 -7.72 -20.86 -5.90
CA ILE A 62 -9.15 -20.56 -5.70
C ILE A 62 -9.87 -20.51 -7.05
N ASN A 63 -9.24 -19.88 -8.05
CA ASN A 63 -9.78 -19.71 -9.39
C ASN A 63 -8.73 -19.99 -10.48
N PRO A 64 -8.64 -21.23 -10.96
CA PRO A 64 -7.75 -21.57 -12.07
C PRO A 64 -8.05 -20.82 -13.37
N GLU A 65 -9.28 -20.35 -13.55
CA GLU A 65 -9.74 -19.61 -14.73
C GLU A 65 -9.66 -18.07 -14.54
N SER A 66 -8.92 -17.60 -13.54
CA SER A 66 -8.75 -16.15 -13.31
C SER A 66 -8.06 -15.47 -14.49
N ILE A 67 -8.40 -14.21 -14.73
CA ILE A 67 -7.75 -13.34 -15.72
C ILE A 67 -6.23 -13.24 -15.51
N ILE A 68 -5.75 -13.51 -14.29
CA ILE A 68 -4.32 -13.50 -13.98
C ILE A 68 -3.63 -14.82 -14.36
N ASN A 69 -4.33 -15.83 -14.88
CA ASN A 69 -3.73 -17.09 -15.29
C ASN A 69 -2.97 -16.95 -16.64
N ILE A 70 -1.90 -16.16 -16.63
CA ILE A 70 -1.05 -15.84 -17.78
C ILE A 70 0.36 -16.38 -17.54
N ASP A 71 0.84 -17.36 -18.30
CA ASP A 71 2.17 -18.00 -18.12
C ASP A 71 3.34 -17.11 -18.59
N ASP A 72 3.46 -15.91 -18.02
CA ASP A 72 4.49 -14.90 -18.29
C ASP A 72 4.64 -13.95 -17.07
N ASP A 73 5.61 -13.03 -17.11
CA ASP A 73 5.82 -11.99 -16.11
C ASP A 73 4.62 -11.03 -16.10
N LEU A 74 3.77 -11.14 -15.09
CA LEU A 74 2.54 -10.37 -14.99
C LEU A 74 2.66 -9.26 -13.95
N ILE A 75 2.33 -8.04 -14.35
CA ILE A 75 1.98 -6.95 -13.43
C ILE A 75 0.50 -6.65 -13.64
N THR A 76 -0.24 -6.54 -12.56
CA THR A 76 -1.67 -6.20 -12.59
C THR A 76 -1.90 -4.82 -11.99
N LEU A 77 -2.90 -4.13 -12.49
CA LEU A 77 -3.47 -2.96 -11.86
C LEU A 77 -4.67 -3.40 -11.01
N ALA A 78 -4.53 -3.30 -9.69
CA ALA A 78 -5.64 -3.44 -8.77
C ALA A 78 -6.39 -2.10 -8.72
N GLN A 79 -7.50 -2.01 -9.47
CA GLN A 79 -8.35 -0.82 -9.48
C GLN A 79 -8.98 -0.58 -8.11
N LYS A 80 -9.22 -1.65 -7.35
CA LYS A 80 -9.65 -1.62 -5.97
C LYS A 80 -9.02 -2.77 -5.20
N ALA A 81 -8.41 -2.45 -4.06
CA ALA A 81 -7.90 -3.43 -3.12
C ALA A 81 -8.12 -2.97 -1.67
N LEU A 82 -8.02 -3.89 -0.73
CA LEU A 82 -7.97 -3.61 0.70
C LEU A 82 -6.67 -4.19 1.26
N LEU A 83 -5.79 -3.33 1.77
CA LEU A 83 -4.63 -3.73 2.54
C LEU A 83 -5.04 -3.87 4.01
N THR A 84 -4.71 -4.99 4.63
CA THR A 84 -4.93 -5.23 6.06
C THR A 84 -3.60 -5.61 6.71
N ILE A 85 -3.22 -4.88 7.76
CA ILE A 85 -2.04 -5.17 8.58
C ILE A 85 -2.52 -5.51 9.98
N GLU A 86 -2.31 -6.75 10.40
CA GLU A 86 -2.78 -7.25 11.68
C GLU A 86 -1.74 -7.08 12.80
N ASN A 87 -2.23 -6.89 14.02
CA ASN A 87 -1.41 -6.80 15.23
C ASN A 87 -0.30 -5.74 15.12
N ILE A 88 -0.71 -4.51 14.76
CA ILE A 88 0.15 -3.33 14.76
C ILE A 88 0.53 -2.98 16.21
N CYS A 89 1.81 -2.73 16.42
CA CYS A 89 2.38 -2.24 17.66
C CYS A 89 2.39 -0.71 17.69
N CYS A 90 2.69 -0.10 16.55
CA CYS A 90 2.59 1.34 16.33
C CYS A 90 2.35 1.62 14.84
N TYR A 91 1.76 2.77 14.58
CA TYR A 91 1.59 3.37 13.28
C TYR A 91 1.90 4.87 13.35
N ASP A 92 2.44 5.40 12.26
CA ASP A 92 2.73 6.81 12.10
C ASP A 92 2.24 7.27 10.73
N LEU A 93 1.76 8.52 10.66
CA LEU A 93 1.26 9.13 9.43
C LEU A 93 1.87 10.51 9.24
N ARG A 94 2.27 10.78 8.01
CA ARG A 94 2.56 12.10 7.47
C ARG A 94 1.65 12.32 6.28
N ILE A 95 0.91 13.42 6.28
CA ILE A 95 0.09 13.84 5.14
C ILE A 95 0.55 15.18 4.64
N ILE A 96 0.83 15.27 3.35
CA ILE A 96 1.09 16.53 2.67
C ILE A 96 -0.22 16.96 2.03
N HIS A 97 -0.95 17.90 2.63
CA HIS A 97 -2.19 18.47 2.07
C HIS A 97 -1.96 19.94 1.71
N LYS A 98 -2.19 20.33 0.45
CA LYS A 98 -2.00 21.72 -0.03
C LYS A 98 -0.64 22.31 0.34
N LYS A 99 0.42 21.49 0.24
CA LYS A 99 1.82 21.83 0.58
C LYS A 99 2.10 22.04 2.08
N GLN A 100 1.19 21.64 2.96
CA GLN A 100 1.40 21.62 4.40
C GLN A 100 1.48 20.18 4.91
N ASP A 101 2.45 19.92 5.78
CA ASP A 101 2.61 18.65 6.47
C ASP A 101 1.72 18.57 7.72
N TYR A 102 1.06 17.42 7.89
CA TYR A 102 0.31 17.04 9.08
C TYR A 102 0.81 15.70 9.58
N TYR A 103 0.98 15.57 10.91
CA TYR A 103 1.59 14.40 11.51
C TYR A 103 0.68 13.73 12.55
N HIS A 104 0.66 12.41 12.51
CA HIS A 104 0.13 11.58 13.60
C HIS A 104 1.18 10.56 14.01
N SER A 105 1.48 10.49 15.30
CA SER A 105 2.25 9.38 15.86
C SER A 105 1.50 8.66 16.97
N SER A 106 1.44 7.33 16.91
CA SER A 106 0.89 6.50 17.99
C SER A 106 1.88 6.24 19.14
N GLY A 107 3.13 6.70 18.99
CA GLY A 107 4.23 6.44 19.90
C GLY A 107 4.98 5.16 19.51
N LEU A 108 6.19 5.33 19.00
CA LEU A 108 7.04 4.20 18.60
C LEU A 108 7.40 3.32 19.80
N LYS A 109 7.07 2.04 19.70
CA LYS A 109 7.51 1.00 20.63
C LYS A 109 7.50 -0.35 19.94
N PHE A 110 8.66 -0.97 19.85
CA PHE A 110 8.83 -2.23 19.12
C PHE A 110 10.04 -3.03 19.61
N ASN A 111 9.97 -4.33 19.35
CA ASN A 111 11.01 -5.29 19.68
C ASN A 111 11.75 -5.74 18.42
N VAL A 112 12.94 -6.30 18.61
CA VAL A 112 13.66 -7.02 17.54
C VAL A 112 12.73 -8.07 16.91
N LYS A 113 12.78 -8.18 15.58
CA LYS A 113 11.92 -8.98 14.70
C LYS A 113 10.50 -8.47 14.46
N ASP A 114 10.06 -7.40 15.13
CA ASP A 114 8.81 -6.75 14.72
C ASP A 114 8.98 -6.23 13.27
N ARG A 115 7.95 -6.44 12.44
CA ARG A 115 7.98 -6.14 11.00
C ARG A 115 7.61 -4.71 10.73
N TYR A 116 8.13 -4.13 9.66
CA TYR A 116 7.93 -2.73 9.29
C TYR A 116 7.45 -2.60 7.85
N ILE A 117 6.31 -1.95 7.64
CA ILE A 117 5.75 -1.68 6.32
C ILE A 117 5.52 -0.18 6.13
N ASP A 118 5.96 0.32 4.98
CA ASP A 118 5.57 1.63 4.44
C ASP A 118 4.37 1.44 3.51
N PHE A 119 3.48 2.42 3.50
CA PHE A 119 2.32 2.46 2.62
C PHE A 119 1.91 3.91 2.34
N GLY A 120 1.15 4.13 1.27
CA GLY A 120 0.68 5.47 0.96
C GLY A 120 0.34 5.66 -0.51
N GLY A 121 0.40 6.92 -0.94
CA GLY A 121 0.08 7.36 -2.29
C GLY A 121 -0.77 8.62 -2.27
N TYR A 122 -1.37 8.93 -3.41
CA TYR A 122 -2.34 10.02 -3.51
C TYR A 122 -3.59 9.68 -2.70
N ASP A 123 -4.21 10.68 -2.07
CA ASP A 123 -5.43 10.43 -1.30
C ASP A 123 -6.64 10.21 -2.23
N THR A 124 -7.47 9.22 -1.91
CA THR A 124 -8.67 8.83 -2.69
C THR A 124 -9.87 9.77 -2.55
N GLU A 125 -9.85 10.67 -1.56
CA GLU A 125 -10.96 11.56 -1.20
C GLU A 125 -10.58 13.05 -1.15
N HIS A 126 -9.31 13.36 -0.85
CA HIS A 126 -8.82 14.71 -0.61
C HIS A 126 -7.88 15.17 -1.72
N LEU A 127 -8.34 16.09 -2.58
CA LEU A 127 -7.48 16.66 -3.64
C LEU A 127 -6.24 17.34 -3.04
N ASP A 128 -5.13 17.32 -3.80
CA ASP A 128 -3.84 17.89 -3.40
C ASP A 128 -3.28 17.28 -2.09
N SER A 129 -3.55 16.00 -1.85
CA SER A 129 -3.09 15.28 -0.66
C SER A 129 -2.29 14.04 -1.02
N ASN A 130 -1.15 13.86 -0.34
CA ASN A 130 -0.36 12.62 -0.38
C ASN A 130 -0.26 12.05 1.02
N ILE A 131 -0.49 10.74 1.13
CA ILE A 131 -0.40 9.96 2.36
C ILE A 131 0.95 9.24 2.38
N TYR A 132 1.67 9.39 3.48
CA TYR A 132 2.83 8.59 3.82
C TYR A 132 2.57 7.96 5.18
N GLY A 133 2.41 6.64 5.20
CA GLY A 133 2.14 5.90 6.41
C GLY A 133 3.15 4.81 6.64
N SER A 134 3.38 4.50 7.91
CA SER A 134 4.15 3.35 8.31
C SER A 134 3.46 2.61 9.44
N ALA A 135 3.66 1.30 9.49
CA ALA A 135 3.22 0.48 10.61
C ALA A 135 4.30 -0.51 11.00
N ILE A 136 4.45 -0.72 12.31
CA ILE A 136 5.26 -1.77 12.88
C ILE A 136 4.32 -2.81 13.48
N PHE A 137 4.51 -4.08 13.14
CA PHE A 137 3.52 -5.12 13.41
C PHE A 137 4.15 -6.48 13.72
N ARG A 138 3.33 -7.37 14.29
CA ARG A 138 3.68 -8.78 14.59
C ARG A 138 2.77 -9.79 13.94
N GLY A 139 1.68 -9.34 13.33
CA GLY A 139 0.70 -10.18 12.67
C GLY A 139 1.05 -10.39 11.21
N LYS A 140 0.00 -10.54 10.40
CA LYS A 140 0.10 -10.76 8.97
C LYS A 140 -0.26 -9.50 8.18
N VAL A 141 0.22 -9.46 6.94
CA VAL A 141 -0.21 -8.49 5.94
C VAL A 141 -0.99 -9.21 4.86
N PHE A 142 -2.21 -8.75 4.63
CA PHE A 142 -3.07 -9.28 3.59
C PHE A 142 -3.42 -8.22 2.57
N LEU A 143 -3.43 -8.62 1.30
CA LEU A 143 -4.01 -7.84 0.23
C LEU A 143 -5.28 -8.55 -0.25
N GLU A 144 -6.41 -7.86 -0.15
CA GLU A 144 -7.68 -8.36 -0.65
C GLU A 144 -8.01 -7.71 -2.00
N LEU A 145 -8.34 -8.56 -2.98
CA LEU A 145 -8.57 -8.18 -4.38
C LEU A 145 -9.93 -8.71 -4.86
N GLU A 146 -10.52 -8.04 -5.84
CA GLU A 146 -11.75 -8.48 -6.50
C GLU A 146 -11.46 -8.75 -7.99
N GLU A 147 -11.78 -9.95 -8.49
CA GLU A 147 -11.48 -10.40 -9.87
C GLU A 147 -11.89 -9.36 -10.94
N ASP A 148 -13.07 -8.77 -10.83
CA ASP A 148 -13.62 -7.78 -11.76
C ASP A 148 -13.05 -6.36 -11.56
N LYS A 149 -12.05 -6.23 -10.70
CA LYS A 149 -11.29 -5.00 -10.39
C LYS A 149 -9.79 -5.18 -10.59
N ILE A 150 -9.38 -6.31 -11.16
CA ILE A 150 -8.00 -6.58 -11.58
C ILE A 150 -7.92 -6.38 -13.10
N LEU A 151 -6.95 -5.61 -13.55
CA LEU A 151 -6.62 -5.47 -14.96
C LEU A 151 -5.17 -5.90 -15.20
N PRO A 152 -4.86 -6.71 -16.21
CA PRO A 152 -3.48 -6.86 -16.66
C PRO A 152 -2.92 -5.49 -17.03
N LEU A 153 -1.78 -5.13 -16.46
CA LEU A 153 -1.06 -3.89 -16.75
C LEU A 153 0.07 -4.15 -17.73
N MET A 154 0.85 -5.20 -17.47
CA MET A 154 1.98 -5.63 -18.29
C MET A 154 2.07 -7.16 -18.30
N ILE A 155 2.37 -7.73 -19.46
CA ILE A 155 2.62 -9.16 -19.65
C ILE A 155 3.96 -9.28 -20.37
N GLY A 156 4.96 -9.87 -19.72
CA GLY A 156 6.33 -9.85 -20.20
C GLY A 156 6.83 -8.40 -20.34
N CYS A 157 7.15 -7.98 -21.56
CA CYS A 157 7.50 -6.60 -21.89
C CYS A 157 6.35 -5.81 -22.53
N ASP A 158 5.19 -6.44 -22.72
CA ASP A 158 4.07 -5.86 -23.45
C ASP A 158 3.11 -5.15 -22.51
N ASP A 159 2.98 -3.84 -22.71
CA ASP A 159 1.96 -3.01 -22.08
C ASP A 159 0.55 -3.41 -22.54
N GLN A 160 -0.38 -3.48 -21.58
CA GLN A 160 -1.77 -3.88 -21.82
C GLN A 160 -2.76 -2.70 -21.72
N VAL A 161 -2.29 -1.49 -21.44
CA VAL A 161 -3.15 -0.31 -21.17
C VAL A 161 -3.10 0.76 -22.25
N GLY A 162 -2.30 0.58 -23.31
CA GLY A 162 -2.14 1.52 -24.42
C GLY A 162 -0.93 2.46 -24.27
N GLY A 163 0.10 1.99 -23.57
CA GLY A 163 1.35 2.68 -23.30
C GLY A 163 1.15 3.98 -22.53
N TYR A 164 2.01 4.95 -22.83
CA TYR A 164 2.02 6.24 -22.15
C TYR A 164 0.68 7.01 -22.21
N ASP A 165 -0.01 6.96 -23.35
CA ASP A 165 -1.32 7.63 -23.49
C ASP A 165 -2.41 6.92 -22.67
N GLY A 166 -2.34 5.59 -22.59
CA GLY A 166 -3.15 4.77 -21.70
C GLY A 166 -2.98 5.13 -20.23
N ILE A 167 -1.73 5.14 -19.78
CA ILE A 167 -1.35 5.51 -18.40
C ILE A 167 -1.84 6.93 -18.06
N LYS A 168 -1.60 7.90 -18.96
CA LYS A 168 -2.09 9.28 -18.79
C LYS A 168 -3.60 9.34 -18.62
N LYS A 169 -4.34 8.57 -19.42
CA LYS A 169 -5.80 8.52 -19.36
C LYS A 169 -6.28 7.93 -18.04
N ILE A 170 -5.64 6.87 -17.54
CA ILE A 170 -5.96 6.25 -16.25
C ILE A 170 -5.75 7.26 -15.11
N ASN A 171 -4.56 7.89 -15.05
CA ASN A 171 -4.23 8.87 -14.02
C ASN A 171 -5.19 10.08 -14.07
N TYR A 172 -5.44 10.62 -15.26
CA TYR A 172 -6.36 11.75 -15.43
C TYR A 172 -7.79 11.43 -14.98
N ASN A 173 -8.31 10.26 -15.36
CA ASN A 173 -9.66 9.85 -14.95
C ASN A 173 -9.76 9.70 -13.43
N LYS A 174 -8.74 9.16 -12.77
CA LYS A 174 -8.73 9.02 -11.32
C LYS A 174 -8.63 10.37 -10.61
N GLU A 175 -7.80 11.27 -11.11
CA GLU A 175 -7.70 12.64 -10.60
C GLU A 175 -9.05 13.38 -10.71
N LEU A 176 -9.77 13.23 -11.83
CA LEU A 176 -11.11 13.78 -11.99
C LEU A 176 -12.10 13.22 -10.96
N GLU A 177 -12.06 11.91 -10.70
CA GLU A 177 -12.91 11.27 -9.69
C GLU A 177 -12.64 11.85 -8.29
N VAL A 178 -11.37 11.97 -7.89
CA VAL A 178 -10.98 12.57 -6.61
C VAL A 178 -11.43 14.02 -6.53
N LYS A 179 -11.26 14.79 -7.62
CA LYS A 179 -11.72 16.18 -7.71
C LYS A 179 -13.23 16.33 -7.59
N MET A 180 -14.01 15.34 -8.06
CA MET A 180 -15.47 15.34 -7.89
C MET A 180 -15.88 15.05 -6.44
N LYS A 181 -15.12 14.24 -5.70
CA LYS A 181 -15.36 13.98 -4.26
C LYS A 181 -14.93 15.18 -3.41
N ASN A 182 -13.69 15.63 -3.59
CA ASN A 182 -13.00 16.75 -2.93
C ASN A 182 -13.51 17.05 -1.51
N LYS A 183 -13.46 16.04 -0.65
CA LYS A 183 -13.92 16.19 0.73
C LYS A 183 -12.95 17.09 1.51
N PRO A 184 -13.43 17.83 2.51
CA PRO A 184 -12.54 18.53 3.42
C PRO A 184 -11.76 17.52 4.27
N LEU A 185 -10.44 17.71 4.38
CA LEU A 185 -9.60 16.90 5.27
C LEU A 185 -9.88 17.29 6.73
N ASP A 186 -10.32 16.33 7.54
CA ASP A 186 -10.46 16.54 8.98
C ASP A 186 -9.08 16.52 9.64
N ILE A 187 -8.54 17.72 9.89
CA ILE A 187 -7.22 17.86 10.52
C ILE A 187 -7.20 17.46 12.00
N SER A 188 -8.35 17.26 12.63
CA SER A 188 -8.42 16.94 14.07
C SER A 188 -7.91 15.54 14.42
N ILE A 189 -7.78 14.66 13.41
CA ILE A 189 -7.23 13.32 13.58
C ILE A 189 -5.71 13.34 13.81
N PHE A 190 -5.01 14.44 13.46
CA PHE A 190 -3.57 14.58 13.61
C PHE A 190 -3.23 15.12 15.00
N ASN A 191 -2.24 14.49 15.65
CA ASN A 191 -1.76 14.94 16.96
C ASN A 191 -0.53 15.86 16.88
N ASN A 192 -0.07 16.19 15.67
CA ASN A 192 1.09 17.03 15.37
C ASN A 192 2.41 16.52 15.98
N ILE A 193 2.49 15.21 16.24
CA ILE A 193 3.73 14.57 16.68
C ILE A 193 4.41 13.95 15.47
N GLU A 194 5.53 14.54 15.06
CA GLU A 194 6.41 13.96 14.04
C GLU A 194 7.20 12.80 14.63
N SER A 195 7.04 11.61 14.05
CA SER A 195 7.74 10.39 14.47
C SER A 195 9.16 10.38 13.92
N PRO A 196 10.17 9.94 14.68
CA PRO A 196 11.53 9.79 14.15
C PRO A 196 11.63 8.68 13.11
N ILE A 197 10.56 7.89 12.86
CA ILE A 197 10.54 6.89 11.78
C ILE A 197 10.78 7.49 10.39
N TRP A 198 10.47 8.78 10.22
CA TRP A 198 10.69 9.52 8.98
C TRP A 198 12.14 9.95 8.76
N ASP A 199 13.00 9.79 9.78
CA ASP A 199 14.42 10.11 9.71
C ASP A 199 15.22 8.90 9.17
N PHE A 200 16.06 9.16 8.17
CA PHE A 200 16.85 8.11 7.52
C PHE A 200 17.84 7.43 8.48
N ASP A 201 18.49 8.20 9.37
CA ASP A 201 19.46 7.65 10.31
C ASP A 201 18.78 6.80 11.38
N PHE A 202 17.58 7.22 11.83
CA PHE A 202 16.74 6.40 12.69
C PHE A 202 16.37 5.08 12.00
N TYR A 203 15.85 5.15 10.77
CA TYR A 203 15.44 3.98 10.01
C TYR A 203 16.60 2.98 9.86
N MET A 204 17.76 3.44 9.38
CA MET A 204 18.95 2.60 9.18
C MET A 204 19.53 2.04 10.48
N LYS A 205 19.33 2.72 11.61
CA LYS A 205 19.80 2.26 12.92
C LYS A 205 18.96 1.11 13.49
N TYR A 206 17.66 1.10 13.22
CA TYR A 206 16.68 0.22 13.88
C TYR A 206 16.10 -0.86 12.98
N PHE A 207 16.11 -0.71 11.66
CA PHE A 207 15.54 -1.69 10.72
C PHE A 207 16.57 -2.24 9.76
N SER A 208 16.32 -3.45 9.28
CA SER A 208 17.06 -4.07 8.18
C SER A 208 16.09 -4.55 7.11
N THR A 209 16.52 -4.44 5.87
CA THR A 209 15.80 -5.04 4.74
C THR A 209 16.19 -6.50 4.62
N GLN A 210 15.20 -7.37 4.65
CA GLN A 210 15.29 -8.77 4.30
C GLN A 210 14.72 -8.96 2.89
N ASP A 211 14.83 -10.16 2.34
CA ASP A 211 14.21 -10.51 1.06
C ASP A 211 12.67 -10.42 1.20
N GLY A 212 12.07 -9.38 0.62
CA GLY A 212 10.62 -9.16 0.56
C GLY A 212 9.98 -8.37 1.71
N TYR A 213 10.68 -8.12 2.81
CA TYR A 213 10.14 -7.43 3.99
C TYR A 213 11.23 -6.72 4.81
N ARG A 214 10.85 -5.83 5.73
CA ARG A 214 11.75 -5.20 6.69
C ARG A 214 11.40 -5.64 8.10
N GLU A 215 12.42 -5.74 8.94
CA GLU A 215 12.25 -6.04 10.36
C GLU A 215 13.20 -5.27 11.25
N ALA A 216 12.77 -5.04 12.49
CA ALA A 216 13.54 -4.37 13.50
C ALA A 216 14.74 -5.22 13.96
N ILE A 217 15.93 -4.62 13.96
CA ILE A 217 17.19 -5.23 14.44
C ILE A 217 17.59 -4.74 15.84
N LYS A 218 16.88 -3.74 16.38
CA LYS A 218 17.06 -3.21 17.75
C LYS A 218 15.70 -2.88 18.36
N ASN A 219 15.60 -3.04 19.68
CA ASN A 219 14.43 -2.61 20.44
C ASN A 219 14.35 -1.08 20.50
N TYR A 220 13.13 -0.54 20.54
CA TYR A 220 12.84 0.87 20.82
C TYR A 220 11.70 0.94 21.85
N LYS A 221 11.91 1.74 22.91
CA LYS A 221 11.03 1.80 24.08
C LYS A 221 10.46 3.19 24.27
#